data_AF-A0A3S3PP00-F1
#
_entry.id   AF-A0A3S3PP00-F1
#
_cell.length_a   1.000
_cell.length_b   1.000
_cell.length_c   1.000
_cell.angle_alpha   90.00
_cell.angle_beta   90.00
_cell.angle_gamma   90.00
#
_symmetry.space_group_name_H-M   'P 1'
#
loop_
_entity.id
_entity.type
_entity.pdbx_description
1 polymer ?
#
loop_
_entity_poly.entity_id
_entity_poly.type
_entity_poly.pdbx_seq_one_letter_code
_entity_poly.pdbx_strand_id
1 'polypeptide(L)'
;MKKTNLITAILGIGLITYYLTSCNSCNRRDIAYELVEVDSTGIDASFRARDNQPLVLAKGPVWETWKKLHKACMENAFFRNPTYLGLSNTVDLGSVYSKSGDVLEWDFNKLFSDQDRKKVINFGQPQPCTYTEQLKVDFQSFLATELPSTGVEGELSAAIRNNKDISVKIDNWQIDNLVKRELKMLLDSSTNPRVMQFKKDLLEKKMIMVSQAARINGFSSIIKLETDMSASLEAKLKEGIVKNIGNTQAKIKFEYSTSKEIKVTTQGSFVVFVDFIRAKRVND
;
A
#
# COMPACT_ATOMS: atom_id res chain seq x y z
N MET A 1 5.60 45.96 73.59
CA MET A 1 6.53 45.51 72.53
C MET A 1 6.38 44.01 72.32
N LYS A 2 5.78 43.58 71.21
CA LYS A 2 5.83 42.19 70.69
C LYS A 2 5.43 42.22 69.21
N LYS A 3 6.42 42.19 68.33
CA LYS A 3 6.26 41.97 66.88
C LYS A 3 7.46 41.16 66.40
N THR A 4 7.31 39.84 66.40
CA THR A 4 8.12 38.96 65.56
C THR A 4 7.38 37.65 65.36
N ASN A 5 7.55 37.08 64.16
CA ASN A 5 7.14 35.73 63.73
C ASN A 5 5.86 35.66 62.88
N LEU A 6 5.92 36.22 61.66
CA LEU A 6 5.00 35.83 60.58
C LEU A 6 5.67 35.76 59.18
N ILE A 7 7.01 35.74 59.10
CA ILE A 7 7.72 35.78 57.80
C ILE A 7 8.37 34.44 57.43
N THR A 8 8.53 33.51 58.38
CA THR A 8 9.26 32.26 58.12
C THR A 8 8.40 31.11 57.54
N ALA A 9 7.07 31.26 57.46
CA ALA A 9 6.19 30.18 56.99
C ALA A 9 5.90 30.22 55.48
N ILE A 10 6.13 31.36 54.80
CA ILE A 10 5.74 31.53 53.38
C ILE A 10 6.85 31.09 52.41
N LEU A 11 8.12 31.11 52.83
CA LEU A 11 9.25 30.67 51.99
C LEU A 11 9.41 29.14 51.88
N GLY A 12 8.80 28.38 52.79
CA GLY A 12 8.87 26.90 52.77
C GLY A 12 7.93 26.22 51.78
N ILE A 13 6.80 26.87 51.43
CA ILE A 13 5.76 26.26 50.58
C ILE A 13 6.03 26.50 49.08
N GLY A 14 6.69 27.61 48.74
CA GLY A 14 7.08 27.91 47.35
C GLY A 14 8.17 27.00 46.78
N LEU A 15 9.09 26.51 47.64
CA LEU A 15 10.17 25.60 47.22
C LEU A 15 9.69 24.16 47.01
N ILE A 16 8.63 23.73 47.72
CA ILE A 16 8.05 22.38 47.57
C ILE A 16 7.18 22.28 46.31
N THR A 17 6.51 23.35 45.90
CA THR A 17 5.73 23.36 44.65
C THR A 17 6.61 23.40 43.40
N TYR A 18 7.75 24.10 43.44
CA TYR A 18 8.70 24.11 42.31
C TYR A 18 9.36 22.75 42.08
N TYR A 19 9.67 22.01 43.15
CA TYR A 19 10.28 20.66 43.06
C TYR A 19 9.31 19.56 42.60
N LEU A 20 8.00 19.74 42.80
CA LEU A 20 6.99 18.77 42.34
C LEU A 20 6.56 18.97 40.88
N THR A 21 6.80 20.15 40.29
CA THR A 21 6.59 20.37 38.85
C THR A 21 7.80 20.02 37.98
N SER A 22 9.00 19.87 38.56
CA SER A 22 10.23 19.58 37.81
C SER A 22 10.56 18.10 37.64
N CYS A 23 9.68 17.16 38.05
CA CYS A 23 10.00 15.73 38.07
C CYS A 23 8.98 14.79 37.40
N ASN A 24 8.07 15.30 36.55
CA ASN A 24 7.23 14.44 35.70
C ASN A 24 7.80 14.16 34.30
N SER A 25 8.94 14.77 33.94
CA SER A 25 9.58 14.59 32.62
C SER A 25 10.89 13.81 32.63
N CYS A 26 11.45 13.45 33.80
CA CYS A 26 12.85 12.99 33.90
C CYS A 26 13.06 11.45 33.91
N ASN A 27 12.07 10.64 33.54
CA ASN A 27 12.25 9.19 33.47
C ASN A 27 11.61 8.52 32.25
N ARG A 28 11.50 9.24 31.12
CA ARG A 28 11.42 8.56 29.83
C ARG A 28 12.83 8.08 29.49
N ARG A 29 13.14 6.83 29.84
CA ARG A 29 14.21 6.12 29.13
C ARG A 29 13.78 6.06 27.67
N ASP A 30 14.38 6.90 26.84
CA ASP A 30 14.21 6.78 25.40
C ASP A 30 14.68 5.38 24.99
N ILE A 31 13.71 4.52 24.70
CA ILE A 31 14.00 3.17 24.23
C ILE A 31 14.70 3.33 22.89
N ALA A 32 15.97 2.98 22.82
CA ALA A 32 16.70 2.97 21.56
C ALA A 32 16.08 1.89 20.63
N TYR A 33 15.65 2.32 19.45
CA TYR A 33 15.07 1.44 18.44
C TYR A 33 15.41 1.90 17.03
N GLU A 34 15.32 0.96 16.11
CA GLU A 34 15.52 1.15 14.68
C GLU A 34 14.28 0.70 13.91
N LEU A 35 14.09 1.29 12.73
CA LEU A 35 13.11 0.84 11.76
C LEU A 35 13.80 -0.05 10.74
N VAL A 36 13.57 -1.36 10.84
CA VAL A 36 14.24 -2.38 10.02
C VAL A 36 13.25 -3.00 9.04
N GLU A 37 13.74 -3.42 7.89
CA GLU A 37 12.94 -4.18 6.91
C GLU A 37 12.49 -5.52 7.50
N VAL A 38 11.31 -5.96 7.07
CA VAL A 38 10.76 -7.27 7.40
C VAL A 38 11.05 -8.19 6.23
N ASP A 39 11.72 -9.32 6.49
CA ASP A 39 11.91 -10.34 5.46
C ASP A 39 10.60 -11.08 5.16
N SER A 40 10.61 -11.90 4.11
CA SER A 40 9.44 -12.69 3.69
C SER A 40 8.98 -13.73 4.74
N THR A 41 9.78 -14.03 5.76
CA THR A 41 9.39 -14.93 6.86
C THR A 41 8.73 -14.21 8.02
N GLY A 42 8.84 -12.88 8.06
CA GLY A 42 8.26 -12.02 9.08
C GLY A 42 6.78 -11.69 8.88
N ILE A 43 6.17 -12.12 7.77
CA ILE A 43 4.76 -11.95 7.44
C ILE A 43 4.08 -13.31 7.54
N ASP A 44 3.03 -13.42 8.37
CA ASP A 44 2.28 -14.66 8.52
C ASP A 44 1.51 -15.00 7.24
N ALA A 45 1.41 -16.29 6.93
CA ALA A 45 0.63 -16.79 5.80
C ALA A 45 -0.87 -16.50 5.90
N SER A 46 -1.36 -16.19 7.10
CA SER A 46 -2.75 -15.82 7.38
C SER A 46 -3.08 -14.34 7.15
N PHE A 47 -2.12 -13.52 6.72
CA PHE A 47 -2.35 -12.09 6.47
C PHE A 47 -3.58 -11.87 5.58
N ARG A 48 -4.41 -10.87 5.91
CA ARG A 48 -5.58 -10.49 5.11
C ARG A 48 -5.53 -9.01 4.77
N ALA A 49 -5.67 -8.68 3.49
CA ALA A 49 -5.93 -7.29 3.13
C ALA A 49 -7.33 -6.87 3.63
N ARG A 50 -7.58 -5.56 3.68
CA ARG A 50 -8.73 -4.88 4.32
C ARG A 50 -10.14 -5.44 4.00
N ASP A 51 -10.26 -6.29 2.99
CA ASP A 51 -11.52 -6.82 2.45
C ASP A 51 -11.77 -8.29 2.84
N ASN A 52 -11.14 -8.79 3.90
CA ASN A 52 -11.28 -10.17 4.38
C ASN A 52 -10.83 -11.25 3.37
N GLN A 53 -10.28 -10.83 2.23
CA GLN A 53 -9.66 -11.69 1.24
C GLN A 53 -8.32 -12.18 1.80
N PRO A 54 -8.07 -13.49 1.83
CA PRO A 54 -6.77 -14.02 2.22
C PRO A 54 -5.70 -13.43 1.31
N LEU A 55 -4.59 -13.00 1.89
CA LEU A 55 -3.44 -12.61 1.11
C LEU A 55 -3.01 -13.81 0.26
N VAL A 56 -2.94 -13.62 -1.05
CA VAL A 56 -2.20 -14.54 -1.90
C VAL A 56 -0.72 -14.24 -1.67
N LEU A 57 -0.15 -14.86 -0.64
CA LEU A 57 1.29 -14.85 -0.41
C LEU A 57 2.01 -15.14 -1.73
N ALA A 58 2.95 -14.27 -2.10
CA ALA A 58 3.79 -14.21 -3.30
C ALA A 58 4.12 -15.56 -3.99
N LYS A 59 3.12 -16.21 -4.58
CA LYS A 59 3.24 -17.52 -5.22
C LYS A 59 2.23 -17.62 -6.36
N GLY A 60 2.65 -18.33 -7.39
CA GLY A 60 1.82 -18.65 -8.55
C GLY A 60 2.10 -17.78 -9.78
N PRO A 61 1.47 -18.12 -10.91
CA PRO A 61 1.81 -17.55 -12.22
C PRO A 61 1.61 -16.03 -12.31
N VAL A 62 0.54 -15.51 -11.70
CA VAL A 62 0.21 -14.07 -11.72
C VAL A 62 1.28 -13.23 -11.03
N TRP A 63 1.77 -13.69 -9.87
CA TRP A 63 2.86 -13.05 -9.15
C TRP A 63 4.15 -12.98 -9.98
N GLU A 64 4.57 -14.11 -10.56
CA GLU A 64 5.81 -14.17 -11.34
C GLU A 64 5.71 -13.29 -12.60
N THR A 65 4.52 -13.19 -13.21
CA THR A 65 4.27 -12.25 -14.31
C THR A 65 4.46 -10.80 -13.88
N TRP A 66 3.83 -10.36 -12.79
CA TRP A 66 3.99 -8.98 -12.30
C TRP A 66 5.43 -8.66 -11.95
N LYS A 67 6.14 -9.61 -11.34
CA LYS A 67 7.55 -9.48 -11.00
C LYS A 67 8.42 -9.38 -12.26
N LYS A 68 8.14 -10.18 -13.28
CA LYS A 68 8.82 -10.11 -14.59
C LYS A 68 8.61 -8.74 -15.24
N LEU A 69 7.36 -8.27 -15.32
CA LEU A 69 7.00 -6.96 -15.84
C LEU A 69 7.72 -5.84 -15.08
N HIS A 70 7.70 -5.87 -13.74
CA HIS A 70 8.39 -4.88 -12.94
C HIS A 70 9.90 -4.88 -13.20
N LYS A 71 10.56 -6.04 -13.19
CA LYS A 71 12.00 -6.14 -13.45
C LYS A 71 12.38 -5.63 -14.83
N ALA A 72 11.55 -5.87 -15.84
CA ALA A 72 11.80 -5.36 -17.19
C ALA A 72 11.66 -3.84 -17.28
N CYS A 73 10.77 -3.24 -16.48
CA CYS A 73 10.50 -1.81 -16.50
C CYS A 73 11.39 -0.97 -15.58
N MET A 74 11.75 -1.52 -14.41
CA MET A 74 12.42 -0.80 -13.32
C MET A 74 13.81 -1.34 -13.02
N GLU A 75 14.30 -2.29 -13.83
CA GLU A 75 15.62 -2.92 -13.69
C GLU A 75 15.92 -3.36 -12.25
N ASN A 76 16.91 -2.72 -11.61
CA ASN A 76 17.41 -3.00 -10.27
C ASN A 76 16.67 -2.24 -9.16
N ALA A 77 15.69 -1.39 -9.48
CA ALA A 77 14.95 -0.62 -8.48
C ALA A 77 13.88 -1.44 -7.73
N PHE A 78 13.89 -2.77 -7.86
CA PHE A 78 12.95 -3.62 -7.13
C PHE A 78 13.32 -3.68 -5.64
N PHE A 79 12.30 -3.65 -4.78
CA PHE A 79 12.49 -3.76 -3.34
C PHE A 79 13.18 -5.09 -3.02
N ARG A 80 13.93 -5.13 -1.91
CA ARG A 80 14.66 -6.33 -1.50
C ARG A 80 13.72 -7.48 -1.14
N ASN A 81 12.61 -7.17 -0.47
CA ASN A 81 11.62 -8.13 0.02
C ASN A 81 10.18 -7.77 -0.43
N PRO A 82 9.89 -7.80 -1.74
CA PRO A 82 8.61 -7.38 -2.25
C PRO A 82 7.53 -8.41 -1.88
N THR A 83 6.45 -7.91 -1.30
CA THR A 83 5.27 -8.71 -0.97
C THR A 83 4.16 -8.38 -1.95
N TYR A 84 3.61 -9.41 -2.59
CA TYR A 84 2.40 -9.29 -3.41
C TYR A 84 1.18 -9.18 -2.52
N LEU A 85 0.36 -8.15 -2.76
CA LEU A 85 -0.92 -8.03 -2.06
C LEU A 85 -2.14 -8.27 -2.98
N GLY A 86 -1.90 -8.70 -4.23
CA GLY A 86 -2.90 -8.55 -5.28
C GLY A 86 -2.98 -7.11 -5.78
N LEU A 87 -3.95 -6.84 -6.65
CA LEU A 87 -4.23 -5.48 -7.10
C LEU A 87 -5.02 -4.75 -6.00
N SER A 88 -4.41 -3.76 -5.37
CA SER A 88 -5.01 -3.06 -4.24
C SER A 88 -4.84 -1.55 -4.33
N ASN A 89 -5.88 -0.81 -3.93
CA ASN A 89 -5.80 0.59 -3.52
C ASN A 89 -6.20 0.76 -2.04
N THR A 90 -6.37 -0.35 -1.32
CA THR A 90 -6.72 -0.35 0.11
C THR A 90 -5.48 -0.40 1.00
N VAL A 91 -4.30 -0.60 0.41
CA VAL A 91 -3.01 -0.61 1.09
C VAL A 91 -2.15 0.57 0.63
N ASP A 92 -1.99 1.53 1.54
CA ASP A 92 -1.18 2.73 1.33
C ASP A 92 0.11 2.70 2.16
N LEU A 93 1.09 3.53 1.78
CA LEU A 93 2.24 3.80 2.63
C LEU A 93 1.84 4.20 4.05
N GLY A 94 2.52 3.62 5.02
CA GLY A 94 2.23 3.84 6.44
C GLY A 94 1.09 2.99 6.99
N SER A 95 0.38 2.22 6.15
CA SER A 95 -0.61 1.25 6.61
C SER A 95 0.03 0.23 7.54
N VAL A 96 -0.61 -0.05 8.68
CA VAL A 96 -0.05 -0.86 9.76
C VAL A 96 -0.88 -2.11 10.01
N TYR A 97 -0.18 -3.22 10.19
CA TYR A 97 -0.76 -4.54 10.35
C TYR A 97 -0.18 -5.22 11.58
N SER A 98 -0.99 -6.06 12.22
CA SER A 98 -0.46 -7.08 13.12
C SER A 98 0.40 -8.07 12.32
N LYS A 99 1.16 -8.93 13.01
CA LYS A 99 1.89 -10.03 12.34
C LYS A 99 0.96 -11.01 11.62
N SER A 100 -0.22 -11.27 12.19
CA SER A 100 -1.29 -12.09 11.59
C SER A 100 -1.99 -11.39 10.41
N GLY A 101 -1.64 -10.12 10.13
CA GLY A 101 -2.21 -9.33 9.06
C GLY A 101 -3.61 -8.81 9.31
N ASP A 102 -4.07 -8.82 10.56
CA ASP A 102 -5.21 -8.02 10.96
C ASP A 102 -4.82 -6.55 10.82
N VAL A 103 -5.61 -5.80 10.04
CA VAL A 103 -5.44 -4.34 9.94
C VAL A 103 -5.68 -3.78 11.33
N LEU A 104 -4.64 -3.20 11.91
CA LEU A 104 -4.79 -2.52 13.20
C LEU A 104 -5.34 -1.12 12.95
N GLU A 105 -6.07 -0.60 13.95
CA GLU A 105 -6.87 0.64 13.98
C GLU A 105 -6.14 1.94 13.60
N TRP A 106 -4.87 1.86 13.22
CA TRP A 106 -3.98 2.98 12.96
C TRP A 106 -3.99 3.36 11.48
N ASP A 107 -4.76 4.39 11.17
CA ASP A 107 -4.78 5.03 9.86
C ASP A 107 -3.70 6.13 9.81
N PHE A 108 -2.65 5.91 9.01
CA PHE A 108 -1.52 6.83 8.88
C PHE A 108 -1.97 8.25 8.46
N ASN A 109 -2.99 8.35 7.61
CA ASN A 109 -3.56 9.62 7.18
C ASN A 109 -4.29 10.36 8.30
N LYS A 110 -4.79 9.65 9.31
CA LYS A 110 -5.43 10.23 10.51
C LYS A 110 -4.44 10.49 11.64
N LEU A 111 -3.32 9.77 11.66
CA LEU A 111 -2.27 9.92 12.67
C LEU A 111 -1.41 11.16 12.45
N PHE A 112 -1.14 11.49 11.18
CA PHE A 112 -0.22 12.56 10.81
C PHE A 112 -0.92 13.62 9.97
N SER A 113 -0.57 14.89 10.20
CA SER A 113 -1.01 16.00 9.36
C SER A 113 -0.46 15.86 7.94
N ASP A 114 -1.13 16.46 6.95
CA ASP A 114 -0.65 16.46 5.55
C ASP A 114 0.79 16.98 5.43
N GLN A 115 1.16 17.98 6.23
CA GLN A 115 2.51 18.54 6.24
C GLN A 115 3.53 17.52 6.76
N ASP A 116 3.20 16.77 7.81
CA ASP A 116 4.10 15.75 8.31
C ASP A 116 4.18 14.54 7.37
N ARG A 117 3.06 14.16 6.76
CA ARG A 117 3.04 13.11 5.72
C ARG A 117 3.94 13.46 4.55
N LYS A 118 3.95 14.71 4.09
CA LYS A 118 4.87 15.17 3.03
C LYS A 118 6.35 15.15 3.40
N LYS A 119 6.70 15.16 4.68
CA LYS A 119 8.11 15.02 5.14
C LYS A 119 8.55 13.56 5.17
N VAL A 120 7.63 12.65 5.50
CA VAL A 120 7.94 11.23 5.70
C VAL A 120 7.64 10.37 4.49
N ILE A 121 6.81 10.82 3.55
CA ILE A 121 6.52 10.13 2.30
C ILE A 121 7.26 10.82 1.15
N ASN A 122 8.07 10.04 0.45
CA ASN A 122 8.60 10.40 -0.85
C ASN A 122 7.76 9.71 -1.93
N PHE A 123 7.01 10.49 -2.69
CA PHE A 123 6.27 10.00 -3.85
C PHE A 123 7.23 9.92 -5.04
N GLY A 124 7.44 8.72 -5.56
CA GLY A 124 8.29 8.53 -6.73
C GLY A 124 7.70 9.20 -7.96
N GLN A 125 8.55 9.54 -8.93
CA GLN A 125 8.07 9.98 -10.24
C GLN A 125 7.69 8.74 -11.08
N PRO A 126 6.51 8.71 -11.72
CA PRO A 126 6.15 7.65 -12.66
C PRO A 126 7.22 7.50 -13.75
N GLN A 127 7.78 6.30 -13.88
CA GLN A 127 8.74 5.92 -14.90
C GLN A 127 8.01 5.18 -16.02
N PRO A 128 8.09 5.67 -17.27
CA PRO A 128 7.43 5.02 -18.39
C PRO A 128 8.05 3.65 -18.67
N CYS A 129 7.23 2.70 -19.11
CA CYS A 129 7.69 1.40 -19.55
C CYS A 129 7.18 1.07 -20.95
N THR A 130 8.09 0.64 -21.82
CA THR A 130 7.77 0.23 -23.21
C THR A 130 7.72 -1.29 -23.36
N TYR A 131 8.14 -2.02 -22.33
CA TYR A 131 8.13 -3.48 -22.34
C TYR A 131 6.72 -4.03 -22.48
N THR A 132 6.56 -4.94 -23.43
CA THR A 132 5.31 -5.63 -23.71
C THR A 132 5.55 -7.13 -23.56
N GLU A 133 4.71 -7.79 -22.77
CA GLU A 133 4.77 -9.22 -22.52
C GLU A 133 3.55 -9.90 -23.12
N GLN A 134 3.76 -11.01 -23.83
CA GLN A 134 2.67 -11.89 -24.25
C GLN A 134 2.40 -12.89 -23.13
N LEU A 135 1.17 -12.89 -22.62
CA LEU A 135 0.73 -13.76 -21.54
C LEU A 135 -0.27 -14.78 -22.07
N LYS A 136 -0.19 -15.99 -21.49
CA LYS A 136 -1.19 -17.05 -21.62
C LYS A 136 -1.92 -17.23 -20.30
N VAL A 137 -2.77 -16.28 -19.94
CA VAL A 137 -3.41 -16.22 -18.61
C VAL A 137 -4.89 -15.95 -18.74
N ASP A 138 -5.67 -16.29 -17.70
CA ASP A 138 -7.03 -15.79 -17.58
C ASP A 138 -6.98 -14.29 -17.21
N PHE A 139 -7.43 -13.44 -18.13
CA PHE A 139 -7.42 -11.99 -17.95
C PHE A 139 -8.26 -11.52 -16.76
N GLN A 140 -9.42 -12.16 -16.52
CA GLN A 140 -10.31 -11.78 -15.40
C GLN A 140 -9.61 -12.03 -14.07
N SER A 141 -8.95 -13.18 -13.93
CA SER A 141 -8.13 -13.49 -12.76
C SER A 141 -6.89 -12.59 -12.66
N PHE A 142 -6.24 -12.27 -13.78
CA PHE A 142 -5.04 -11.44 -13.80
C PHE A 142 -5.29 -10.00 -13.30
N LEU A 143 -6.45 -9.42 -13.64
CA LEU A 143 -6.86 -8.07 -13.20
C LEU A 143 -7.95 -8.06 -12.12
N ALA A 144 -8.28 -9.22 -11.53
CA ALA A 144 -9.35 -9.36 -10.55
C ALA A 144 -10.64 -8.63 -10.97
N THR A 145 -11.02 -8.71 -12.25
CA THR A 145 -12.17 -7.98 -12.81
C THR A 145 -13.36 -8.90 -12.93
N GLU A 146 -14.49 -8.52 -12.35
CA GLU A 146 -15.75 -9.26 -12.48
C GLU A 146 -16.56 -8.78 -13.70
N LEU A 147 -16.79 -9.68 -14.64
CA LEU A 147 -17.70 -9.48 -15.76
C LEU A 147 -18.94 -10.37 -15.58
N PRO A 148 -20.17 -9.81 -15.59
CA PRO A 148 -21.39 -10.60 -15.55
C PRO A 148 -21.42 -11.68 -16.63
N SER A 149 -22.07 -12.80 -16.33
CA SER A 149 -22.18 -13.95 -17.24
C SER A 149 -23.34 -13.84 -18.23
N THR A 150 -24.10 -12.74 -18.23
CA THR A 150 -25.32 -12.57 -19.02
C THR A 150 -25.28 -11.31 -19.89
N GLY A 151 -26.08 -11.30 -20.95
CA GLY A 151 -26.15 -10.19 -21.90
C GLY A 151 -24.85 -9.95 -22.67
N VAL A 152 -24.65 -8.73 -23.16
CA VAL A 152 -23.46 -8.34 -23.94
C VAL A 152 -22.17 -8.43 -23.10
N GLU A 153 -22.27 -8.23 -21.78
CA GLU A 153 -21.13 -8.41 -20.87
C GLU A 153 -20.78 -9.89 -20.68
N GLY A 154 -21.76 -10.78 -20.78
CA GLY A 154 -21.55 -12.23 -20.86
C GLY A 154 -20.82 -12.65 -22.13
N GLU A 155 -21.15 -12.05 -23.29
CA GLU A 155 -20.40 -12.23 -24.54
C GLU A 155 -18.95 -11.77 -24.40
N LEU A 156 -18.72 -10.58 -23.81
CA LEU A 156 -17.37 -10.09 -23.51
C LEU A 156 -16.63 -11.05 -22.57
N SER A 157 -17.28 -11.50 -21.51
CA SER A 157 -16.73 -12.44 -20.53
C SER A 157 -16.31 -13.76 -21.20
N ALA A 158 -17.16 -14.30 -22.08
CA ALA A 158 -16.87 -15.51 -22.84
C ALA A 158 -15.73 -15.30 -23.86
N ALA A 159 -15.74 -14.18 -24.59
CA ALA A 159 -14.69 -13.83 -25.55
C ALA A 159 -13.32 -13.74 -24.86
N ILE A 160 -13.27 -13.13 -23.68
CA ILE A 160 -12.03 -13.02 -22.89
C ILE A 160 -11.60 -14.37 -22.31
N ARG A 161 -12.53 -15.20 -21.80
CA ARG A 161 -12.17 -16.50 -21.20
C ARG A 161 -11.65 -17.51 -22.21
N ASN A 162 -12.18 -17.49 -23.42
CA ASN A 162 -11.79 -18.41 -24.49
C ASN A 162 -10.43 -18.04 -25.10
N ASN A 163 -10.01 -16.77 -25.00
CA ASN A 163 -8.77 -16.29 -25.56
C ASN A 163 -7.73 -16.05 -24.48
N LYS A 164 -6.69 -16.88 -24.46
CA LYS A 164 -5.62 -16.79 -23.46
C LYS A 164 -4.46 -15.90 -23.88
N ASP A 165 -4.32 -15.60 -25.17
CA ASP A 165 -3.21 -14.81 -25.72
C ASP A 165 -3.49 -13.31 -25.53
N ILE A 166 -2.82 -12.73 -24.53
CA ILE A 166 -3.01 -11.35 -24.10
C ILE A 166 -1.66 -10.64 -24.16
N SER A 167 -1.60 -9.54 -24.90
CA SER A 167 -0.43 -8.68 -24.90
C SER A 167 -0.57 -7.64 -23.80
N VAL A 168 0.26 -7.67 -22.77
CA VAL A 168 0.24 -6.73 -21.65
C VAL A 168 1.40 -5.75 -21.73
N LYS A 169 1.10 -4.47 -21.51
CA LYS A 169 2.07 -3.39 -21.34
C LYS A 169 1.71 -2.58 -20.10
N ILE A 170 2.72 -2.26 -19.30
CA ILE A 170 2.58 -1.30 -18.20
C ILE A 170 3.01 0.05 -18.73
N ASP A 171 2.15 1.07 -18.59
CA ASP A 171 2.47 2.39 -19.15
C ASP A 171 3.51 3.08 -18.26
N ASN A 172 3.31 3.06 -16.93
CA ASN A 172 4.28 3.59 -15.99
C ASN A 172 4.30 2.82 -14.66
N TRP A 173 5.50 2.67 -14.10
CA TRP A 173 5.70 2.23 -12.71
C TRP A 173 6.09 3.40 -11.82
N GLN A 174 5.65 3.40 -10.59
CA GLN A 174 6.03 4.36 -9.57
C GLN A 174 6.35 3.62 -8.28
N ILE A 175 7.45 4.01 -7.65
CA ILE A 175 7.84 3.51 -6.33
C ILE A 175 7.69 4.65 -5.34
N ASP A 176 6.77 4.48 -4.40
CA ASP A 176 6.61 5.40 -3.28
C ASP A 176 7.32 4.80 -2.05
N ASN A 177 7.94 5.63 -1.23
CA ASN A 177 8.65 5.16 -0.04
C ASN A 177 8.47 6.06 1.19
N LEU A 178 8.46 5.44 2.37
CA LEU A 178 8.63 6.11 3.64
C LEU A 178 10.11 6.40 3.90
N VAL A 179 10.42 7.66 4.21
CA VAL A 179 11.75 8.08 4.62
C VAL A 179 11.94 7.70 6.09
N LYS A 180 12.52 6.53 6.34
CA LYS A 180 12.65 5.91 7.67
C LYS A 180 13.23 6.88 8.73
N ARG A 181 14.24 7.68 8.35
CA ARG A 181 14.85 8.68 9.25
C ARG A 181 13.83 9.73 9.71
N GLU A 182 13.12 10.34 8.76
CA GLU A 182 12.14 11.39 9.04
C GLU A 182 10.94 10.83 9.82
N LEU A 183 10.50 9.61 9.48
CA LEU A 183 9.47 8.91 10.26
C LEU A 183 9.92 8.69 11.71
N LYS A 184 11.15 8.22 11.92
CA LYS A 184 11.69 8.03 13.28
C LYS A 184 11.76 9.37 14.04
N MET A 185 12.29 10.42 13.41
CA MET A 185 12.35 11.75 14.02
C MET A 185 10.95 12.26 14.40
N LEU A 186 9.95 12.06 13.55
CA LEU A 186 8.57 12.43 13.80
C LEU A 186 7.97 11.64 14.98
N LEU A 187 8.21 10.32 15.04
CA LEU A 187 7.75 9.47 16.14
C LEU A 187 8.44 9.81 17.48
N ASP A 188 9.71 10.20 17.43
CA ASP A 188 10.52 10.55 18.61
C ASP A 188 10.18 11.93 19.17
N SER A 189 9.92 12.91 18.30
CA SER A 189 9.64 14.29 18.69
C SER A 189 8.17 14.58 18.98
N SER A 190 7.25 13.68 18.62
CA SER A 190 5.82 13.94 18.79
C SER A 190 5.39 13.94 20.25
N THR A 191 4.63 14.97 20.61
CA THR A 191 3.89 15.07 21.89
C THR A 191 2.42 14.66 21.75
N ASN A 192 1.97 14.29 20.55
CA ASN A 192 0.60 13.86 20.31
C ASN A 192 0.38 12.47 20.96
N PRO A 193 -0.57 12.33 21.91
CA PRO A 193 -0.81 11.07 22.60
C PRO A 193 -1.10 9.88 21.67
N ARG A 194 -1.79 10.11 20.54
CA ARG A 194 -2.09 9.06 19.56
C ARG A 194 -0.82 8.58 18.85
N VAL A 195 0.08 9.49 18.47
CA VAL A 195 1.36 9.15 17.83
C VAL A 195 2.30 8.47 18.82
N MET A 196 2.31 8.91 20.08
CA MET A 196 3.07 8.26 21.16
C MET A 196 2.57 6.83 21.41
N GLN A 197 1.26 6.63 21.46
CA GLN A 197 0.66 5.29 21.59
C GLN A 197 0.97 4.42 20.36
N PHE A 198 0.90 5.00 19.17
CA PHE A 198 1.27 4.33 17.94
C PHE A 198 2.73 3.84 17.95
N LYS A 199 3.69 4.70 18.36
CA LYS A 199 5.10 4.31 18.54
C LYS A 199 5.25 3.18 19.55
N LYS A 200 4.53 3.23 20.67
CA LYS A 200 4.54 2.17 21.70
C LYS A 200 4.04 0.85 21.10
N ASP A 201 2.92 0.88 20.40
CA ASP A 201 2.35 -0.30 19.74
C ASP A 201 3.32 -0.88 18.70
N LEU A 202 4.02 -0.05 17.92
CA LEU A 202 4.99 -0.51 16.92
C LEU A 202 6.10 -1.33 17.57
N LEU A 203 6.54 -0.92 18.77
CA LEU A 203 7.60 -1.57 19.54
C LEU A 203 7.12 -2.80 20.31
N GLU A 204 5.95 -2.73 20.94
CA GLU A 204 5.48 -3.77 21.87
C GLU A 204 4.65 -4.86 21.19
N LYS A 205 3.79 -4.48 20.24
CA LYS A 205 2.91 -5.43 19.52
C LYS A 205 3.56 -6.02 18.28
N LYS A 206 4.84 -5.69 18.03
CA LYS A 206 5.63 -6.16 16.88
C LYS A 206 4.90 -5.97 15.54
N MET A 207 4.19 -4.85 15.40
CA MET A 207 3.44 -4.51 14.19
C MET A 207 4.39 -4.29 13.01
N ILE A 208 3.87 -4.52 11.80
CA ILE A 208 4.56 -4.21 10.54
C ILE A 208 3.86 -3.05 9.85
N MET A 209 4.63 -2.22 9.14
CA MET A 209 4.14 -1.05 8.44
C MET A 209 4.60 -1.10 6.99
N VAL A 210 3.71 -0.76 6.06
CA VAL A 210 4.04 -0.60 4.65
C VAL A 210 4.99 0.59 4.49
N SER A 211 6.21 0.31 4.07
CA SER A 211 7.29 1.29 3.92
C SER A 211 7.58 1.65 2.48
N GLN A 212 7.26 0.76 1.54
CA GLN A 212 7.39 1.01 0.11
C GLN A 212 6.17 0.43 -0.60
N ALA A 213 5.77 1.05 -1.72
CA ALA A 213 4.68 0.58 -2.54
C ALA A 213 5.05 0.74 -4.03
N ALA A 214 4.91 -0.33 -4.80
CA ALA A 214 5.02 -0.30 -6.26
C ALA A 214 3.63 -0.11 -6.85
N ARG A 215 3.44 1.04 -7.49
CA ARG A 215 2.21 1.47 -8.11
C ARG A 215 2.33 1.41 -9.62
N ILE A 216 1.26 0.98 -10.26
CA ILE A 216 1.07 1.05 -11.70
C ILE A 216 0.23 2.26 -12.02
N ASN A 217 0.73 3.14 -12.87
CA ASN A 217 0.03 4.32 -13.39
C ASN A 217 -0.22 4.15 -14.89
N GLY A 218 -1.26 3.41 -15.21
CA GLY A 218 -1.61 3.04 -16.58
C GLY A 218 -1.13 1.65 -16.96
N PHE A 219 -2.05 0.92 -17.57
CA PHE A 219 -1.90 -0.42 -18.10
C PHE A 219 -2.65 -0.44 -19.42
N SER A 220 -2.03 -1.04 -20.43
CA SER A 220 -2.63 -1.25 -21.73
C SER A 220 -2.46 -2.69 -22.16
N SER A 221 -3.49 -3.24 -22.80
CA SER A 221 -3.49 -4.61 -23.27
C SER A 221 -4.29 -4.77 -24.54
N ILE A 222 -3.89 -5.74 -25.37
CA ILE A 222 -4.67 -6.19 -26.53
C ILE A 222 -5.03 -7.65 -26.30
N ILE A 223 -6.33 -7.93 -26.31
CA ILE A 223 -6.88 -9.29 -26.29
C ILE A 223 -7.21 -9.65 -27.73
N LYS A 224 -6.55 -10.69 -28.26
CA LYS A 224 -6.80 -11.21 -29.60
C LYS A 224 -7.85 -12.30 -29.53
N LEU A 225 -8.83 -12.23 -30.42
CA LEU A 225 -9.90 -13.20 -30.55
C LEU A 225 -9.62 -14.16 -31.71
N GLU A 226 -9.90 -15.45 -31.52
CA GLU A 226 -9.83 -16.44 -32.60
C GLU A 226 -10.86 -16.15 -33.71
N THR A 227 -12.07 -15.75 -33.32
CA THR A 227 -13.20 -15.44 -34.21
C THR A 227 -13.56 -13.96 -34.16
N ASP A 228 -14.26 -13.49 -35.20
CA ASP A 228 -14.83 -12.13 -35.18
C ASP A 228 -15.87 -12.00 -34.06
N MET A 229 -15.91 -10.82 -33.45
CA MET A 229 -16.92 -10.48 -32.45
C MET A 229 -18.31 -10.31 -33.06
N SER A 230 -19.35 -10.53 -32.26
CA SER A 230 -20.72 -10.24 -32.67
C SER A 230 -20.90 -8.74 -32.95
N ALA A 231 -21.81 -8.37 -33.85
CA ALA A 231 -22.13 -6.96 -34.12
C ALA A 231 -22.62 -6.21 -32.86
N SER A 232 -23.28 -6.94 -31.95
CA SER A 232 -23.75 -6.43 -30.66
C SER A 232 -22.58 -6.08 -29.73
N LEU A 233 -21.62 -7.00 -29.59
CA LEU A 233 -20.42 -6.77 -28.78
C LEU A 233 -19.56 -5.66 -29.38
N GLU A 234 -19.40 -5.62 -30.71
CA GLU A 234 -18.69 -4.54 -31.41
C GLU A 234 -19.30 -3.18 -31.11
N ALA A 235 -20.62 -3.03 -31.27
CA ALA A 235 -21.31 -1.77 -31.00
C ALA A 235 -21.08 -1.31 -29.55
N LYS A 236 -21.16 -2.23 -28.59
CA LYS A 236 -20.93 -1.92 -27.17
C LYS A 236 -19.48 -1.59 -26.86
N LEU A 237 -18.52 -2.27 -27.47
CA LEU A 237 -17.10 -1.97 -27.32
C LEU A 237 -16.72 -0.63 -27.96
N LYS A 238 -17.43 -0.17 -29.01
CA LYS A 238 -17.28 1.18 -29.55
C LYS A 238 -17.76 2.27 -28.59
N GLU A 239 -18.80 2.00 -27.79
CA GLU A 239 -19.23 2.88 -26.70
C GLU A 239 -18.23 2.87 -25.52
N GLY A 240 -17.53 1.75 -25.35
CA GLY A 240 -16.58 1.51 -24.27
C GLY A 240 -17.26 0.91 -23.03
N ILE A 241 -16.76 -0.24 -22.58
CA ILE A 241 -17.27 -0.91 -21.38
C ILE A 241 -16.28 -0.66 -20.25
N VAL A 242 -16.75 -0.07 -19.14
CA VAL A 242 -15.90 0.26 -17.99
C VAL A 242 -16.24 -0.64 -16.80
N LYS A 243 -15.23 -1.25 -16.18
CA LYS A 243 -15.36 -2.11 -15.00
C LYS A 243 -14.36 -1.74 -13.92
N ASN A 244 -14.63 -2.12 -12.69
CA ASN A 244 -13.70 -1.92 -11.59
C ASN A 244 -12.63 -3.03 -11.60
N ILE A 245 -11.40 -2.68 -11.22
CA ILE A 245 -10.33 -3.63 -10.99
C ILE A 245 -10.37 -4.02 -9.52
N GLY A 246 -10.75 -5.26 -9.20
CA GLY A 246 -10.91 -5.73 -7.82
C GLY A 246 -11.72 -4.76 -6.95
N ASN A 247 -11.32 -4.62 -5.68
CA ASN A 247 -11.81 -3.56 -4.79
C ASN A 247 -10.87 -2.34 -4.80
N THR A 248 -10.50 -1.88 -6.00
CA THR A 248 -9.69 -0.67 -6.15
C THR A 248 -10.53 0.48 -6.69
N GLN A 249 -10.05 1.72 -6.54
CA GLN A 249 -10.63 2.88 -7.25
C GLN A 249 -10.25 2.92 -8.74
N ALA A 250 -9.36 2.01 -9.19
CA ALA A 250 -8.97 1.94 -10.59
C ALA A 250 -10.03 1.21 -11.42
N LYS A 251 -10.19 1.65 -12.65
CA LYS A 251 -11.12 1.07 -13.61
C LYS A 251 -10.36 0.53 -14.81
N ILE A 252 -10.97 -0.42 -15.46
CA ILE A 252 -10.54 -0.96 -16.74
C ILE A 252 -11.59 -0.61 -17.79
N LYS A 253 -11.14 -0.16 -18.95
CA LYS A 253 -11.97 0.16 -20.10
C LYS A 253 -11.66 -0.81 -21.22
N PHE A 254 -12.67 -1.55 -21.65
CA PHE A 254 -12.64 -2.39 -22.85
C PHE A 254 -13.19 -1.59 -24.03
N GLU A 255 -12.43 -1.56 -25.10
CA GLU A 255 -12.70 -0.77 -26.30
C GLU A 255 -12.52 -1.63 -27.56
N TYR A 256 -13.31 -1.29 -28.58
CA TYR A 256 -13.16 -1.88 -29.89
C TYR A 256 -11.84 -1.44 -30.52
N SER A 257 -11.04 -2.39 -30.99
CA SER A 257 -9.86 -2.12 -31.82
C SER A 257 -10.12 -2.57 -33.25
N THR A 258 -10.42 -3.85 -33.44
CA THR A 258 -10.77 -4.47 -34.72
C THR A 258 -11.79 -5.58 -34.49
N SER A 259 -12.30 -6.22 -35.54
CA SER A 259 -13.25 -7.34 -35.42
C SER A 259 -12.72 -8.52 -34.58
N LYS A 260 -11.39 -8.64 -34.43
CA LYS A 260 -10.72 -9.68 -33.65
C LYS A 260 -9.86 -9.16 -32.51
N GLU A 261 -9.93 -7.87 -32.19
CA GLU A 261 -9.08 -7.29 -31.16
C GLU A 261 -9.88 -6.38 -30.23
N ILE A 262 -9.75 -6.66 -28.94
CA ILE A 262 -10.27 -5.82 -27.87
C ILE A 262 -9.09 -5.09 -27.25
N LYS A 263 -9.13 -3.76 -27.32
CA LYS A 263 -8.17 -2.92 -26.60
C LYS A 263 -8.65 -2.77 -25.18
N VAL A 264 -7.71 -2.88 -24.25
CA VAL A 264 -7.97 -2.73 -22.83
C VAL A 264 -7.04 -1.69 -22.26
N THR A 265 -7.57 -0.72 -21.54
CA THR A 265 -6.80 0.33 -20.88
C THR A 265 -7.26 0.49 -19.44
N THR A 266 -6.39 0.95 -18.56
CA THR A 266 -6.79 1.31 -17.19
C THR A 266 -6.97 2.81 -17.03
N GLN A 267 -7.85 3.16 -16.10
CA GLN A 267 -8.10 4.50 -15.63
C GLN A 267 -7.80 4.52 -14.14
N GLY A 268 -6.86 5.38 -13.74
CA GLY A 268 -6.35 5.44 -12.38
C GLY A 268 -5.15 4.53 -12.15
N SER A 269 -4.70 4.50 -10.89
CA SER A 269 -3.51 3.76 -10.47
C SER A 269 -3.87 2.66 -9.49
N PHE A 270 -3.04 1.62 -9.37
CA PHE A 270 -3.18 0.61 -8.32
C PHE A 270 -1.83 0.09 -7.83
N VAL A 271 -1.77 -0.33 -6.57
CA VAL A 271 -0.59 -0.93 -5.95
C VAL A 271 -0.56 -2.43 -6.24
N VAL A 272 0.61 -2.95 -6.55
CA VAL A 272 0.85 -4.37 -6.85
C VAL A 272 1.80 -5.02 -5.83
N PHE A 273 2.85 -4.29 -5.44
CA PHE A 273 3.84 -4.76 -4.47
C PHE A 273 4.00 -3.78 -3.33
N VAL A 274 4.32 -4.31 -2.15
CA VAL A 274 4.75 -3.50 -1.01
C VAL A 274 6.00 -4.08 -0.37
N ASP A 275 6.69 -3.26 0.42
CA ASP A 275 7.70 -3.72 1.37
C ASP A 275 7.34 -3.25 2.77
N PHE A 276 7.69 -4.03 3.79
CA PHE A 276 7.34 -3.78 5.18
C PHE A 276 8.54 -3.42 6.04
N ILE A 277 8.32 -2.54 7.01
CA ILE A 277 9.25 -2.28 8.11
C ILE A 277 8.60 -2.64 9.44
N ARG A 278 9.44 -2.87 10.46
CA ARG A 278 9.02 -2.95 11.86
C ARG A 278 9.97 -2.17 12.74
N ALA A 279 9.50 -1.78 13.92
CA ALA A 279 10.36 -1.26 14.95
C ALA A 279 11.09 -2.43 15.66
N LYS A 280 12.40 -2.31 15.83
CA LYS A 280 13.26 -3.26 16.54
C LYS A 280 14.03 -2.52 17.62
N ARG A 281 14.03 -3.01 18.86
CA ARG A 281 14.88 -2.45 19.93
C ARG A 281 16.34 -2.79 19.63
N VAL A 282 17.25 -1.85 19.89
CA VAL A 282 18.68 -2.00 19.54
C VAL A 282 19.37 -3.13 20.34
N ASN A 283 18.78 -3.56 21.46
CA ASN A 283 19.33 -4.60 22.35
C ASN A 283 18.50 -5.90 22.40
N ASP A 284 17.55 -6.08 21.47
CA ASP A 284 16.76 -7.32 21.30
C ASP A 284 17.24 -8.11 20.06
#